data_AF-A0A1G9KA95-F1
#
_entry.id   AF-A0A1G9KA95-F1
#
_cell.length_a   1.000
_cell.length_b   1.000
_cell.length_c   1.000
_cell.angle_alpha   90.00
_cell.angle_beta   90.00
_cell.angle_gamma   90.00
#
_symmetry.space_group_name_H-M   'P 1'
#
loop_
_entity.id
_entity.type
_entity.pdbx_description
1 polymer ?
#
loop_
_entity_poly.entity_id
_entity_poly.type
_entity_poly.pdbx_seq_one_letter_code
_entity_poly.pdbx_strand_id
1 'polypeptide(L)'
;MKTRFTHRDSSTDRFVPSINASTRLSAVGLLLCAGMFASCSEPAPSGGISEPDPDLVFVRGYRSADDDCKLTGESAFTVEFLDDAADLVTCSTGSAAAATLVSETSASLVTQTNSYTLYSVPRR
;
A
#
# COMPACT_ATOMS: atom_id res chain seq x y z
N MET A 1 16.66 29.39 49.76
CA MET A 1 17.87 29.17 48.95
C MET A 1 17.57 29.65 47.53
N LYS A 2 18.29 30.67 47.07
CA LYS A 2 18.02 31.39 45.82
C LYS A 2 19.36 31.79 45.22
N THR A 3 19.71 31.28 44.05
CA THR A 3 20.77 31.82 43.21
C THR A 3 20.40 31.61 41.73
N ARG A 4 20.35 32.74 41.02
CA ARG A 4 20.31 32.88 39.57
C ARG A 4 21.75 32.93 39.02
N PHE A 5 21.83 33.07 37.69
CA PHE A 5 22.95 33.48 36.82
C PHE A 5 23.83 32.33 36.33
N THR A 6 24.25 32.19 35.06
CA THR A 6 23.91 32.76 33.72
C THR A 6 24.87 32.07 32.73
N HIS A 7 24.38 31.78 31.53
CA HIS A 7 25.06 31.95 30.22
C HIS A 7 26.57 31.66 30.07
N ARG A 8 26.93 30.68 29.22
CA ARG A 8 27.92 30.90 28.14
C ARG A 8 27.98 29.77 27.10
N ASP A 9 28.15 30.23 25.88
CA ASP A 9 28.27 29.61 24.56
C ASP A 9 29.22 28.41 24.45
N SER A 10 28.93 27.50 23.50
CA SER A 10 29.99 26.74 22.85
C SER A 10 29.67 26.40 21.40
N SER A 11 30.41 27.11 20.53
CA SER A 11 30.94 26.70 19.23
C SER A 11 30.02 26.08 18.19
N THR A 12 29.62 26.95 17.26
CA THR A 12 29.88 26.82 15.82
C THR A 12 30.99 25.81 15.48
N ASP A 13 30.64 24.72 14.80
CA ASP A 13 31.55 24.06 13.87
C ASP A 13 30.98 24.20 12.46
N ARG A 14 31.69 25.00 11.67
CA ARG A 14 31.38 25.37 10.30
C ARG A 14 32.11 24.38 9.41
N PHE A 15 31.43 23.35 8.93
CA PHE A 15 31.95 22.58 7.81
C PHE A 15 31.64 23.31 6.50
N VAL A 16 32.63 24.07 6.03
CA VAL A 16 32.67 24.72 4.72
C VAL A 16 33.35 23.76 3.74
N PRO A 17 32.67 23.24 2.71
CA PRO A 17 33.35 22.62 1.59
C PRO A 17 33.95 23.70 0.70
N SER A 18 35.26 23.55 0.48
CA SER A 18 36.12 24.36 -0.36
C SER A 18 35.59 24.49 -1.80
N ILE A 19 35.26 25.72 -2.20
CA ILE A 19 35.01 26.12 -3.58
C ILE A 19 36.36 26.34 -4.29
N ASN A 20 36.87 25.30 -4.95
CA ASN A 20 37.94 25.44 -5.93
C ASN A 20 37.34 25.74 -7.30
N ALA A 21 37.34 27.03 -7.65
CA ALA A 21 37.14 27.50 -9.02
C ALA A 21 38.42 27.27 -9.83
N SER A 22 38.31 26.63 -11.00
CA SER A 22 39.13 26.90 -12.21
C SER A 22 38.73 25.97 -13.37
N THR A 23 37.89 26.50 -14.26
CA THR A 23 38.03 26.49 -15.74
C THR A 23 38.59 25.23 -16.41
N ARG A 24 37.78 24.56 -17.25
CA ARG A 24 38.00 24.42 -18.72
C ARG A 24 36.68 24.04 -19.43
N LEU A 25 36.29 24.86 -20.41
CA LEU A 25 35.36 24.49 -21.48
C LEU A 25 35.93 23.28 -22.24
N SER A 26 35.15 22.22 -22.40
CA SER A 26 35.29 21.31 -23.54
C SER A 26 33.94 20.63 -23.80
N ALA A 27 33.36 20.96 -24.95
CA ALA A 27 32.17 20.35 -25.47
C ALA A 27 32.52 18.97 -26.05
N VAL A 28 32.03 17.89 -25.44
CA VAL A 28 31.85 16.58 -26.10
C VAL A 28 30.65 15.91 -25.45
N GLY A 29 29.67 15.55 -26.28
CA GLY A 29 28.42 14.95 -25.85
C GLY A 29 28.59 13.57 -25.21
N LEU A 30 27.66 13.26 -24.32
CA LEU A 30 27.24 11.89 -24.06
C LEU A 30 25.76 11.93 -23.68
N LEU A 31 24.93 11.60 -24.66
CA LEU A 31 23.59 11.08 -24.42
C LEU A 31 23.72 9.86 -23.52
N LEU A 32 23.21 9.96 -22.29
CA LEU A 32 22.80 8.81 -21.50
C LEU A 32 21.31 8.96 -21.17
N CYS A 33 20.49 8.44 -22.06
CA CYS A 33 19.14 7.99 -21.73
C CYS A 33 19.26 6.67 -20.98
N ALA A 34 18.98 6.64 -19.68
CA ALA A 34 18.72 5.39 -18.99
C ALA A 34 17.89 5.63 -17.72
N GLY A 35 16.66 5.11 -17.73
CA GLY A 35 15.95 4.72 -16.50
C GLY A 35 15.02 5.76 -15.89
N MET A 36 14.00 6.20 -16.64
CA MET A 36 12.75 6.61 -16.00
C MET A 36 12.12 5.35 -15.39
N PHE A 37 12.40 5.07 -14.11
CA PHE A 37 11.56 4.16 -13.36
C PHE A 37 10.19 4.83 -13.21
N ALA A 38 9.25 4.43 -14.06
CA ALA A 38 7.84 4.66 -13.80
C ALA A 38 7.50 3.86 -12.53
N SER A 39 7.63 4.51 -11.37
CA SER A 39 7.00 4.03 -10.14
C SER A 39 5.51 4.17 -10.35
N CYS A 40 4.88 3.11 -10.86
CA CYS A 40 3.45 2.95 -10.76
C CYS A 40 3.15 2.76 -9.28
N SER A 41 3.04 3.87 -8.55
CA SER A 41 2.39 3.89 -7.26
C SER A 41 0.93 3.62 -7.56
N GLU A 42 0.56 2.33 -7.61
CA GLU A 42 -0.83 1.89 -7.51
C GLU A 42 -1.40 2.66 -6.31
N PRO A 43 -2.41 3.54 -6.52
CA PRO A 43 -3.02 4.21 -5.41
C PRO A 43 -3.58 3.13 -4.50
N ALA A 44 -3.06 3.04 -3.27
CA ALA A 44 -3.60 2.15 -2.27
C ALA A 44 -5.11 2.36 -2.23
N PRO A 45 -5.93 1.33 -2.49
CA PRO A 45 -7.37 1.49 -2.58
C PRO A 45 -7.83 2.06 -1.24
N SER A 46 -8.24 3.32 -1.30
CA SER A 46 -8.81 4.02 -0.17
C SER A 46 -10.21 3.47 -0.04
N GLY A 47 -10.35 2.40 0.76
CA GLY A 47 -11.60 1.69 1.00
C GLY A 47 -12.69 2.66 1.45
N GLY A 48 -13.50 3.13 0.50
CA GLY A 48 -14.69 3.91 0.78
C GLY A 48 -15.78 2.95 1.21
N ILE A 49 -16.15 3.02 2.50
CA ILE A 49 -17.26 2.25 3.05
C ILE A 49 -18.52 2.59 2.24
N SER A 50 -18.93 1.67 1.38
CA SER A 50 -20.16 1.78 0.60
C SER A 50 -21.33 1.37 1.48
N GLU A 51 -22.31 2.26 1.66
CA GLU A 51 -23.55 1.99 2.38
C GLU A 51 -24.75 2.25 1.46
N PRO A 52 -25.75 1.35 1.40
CA PRO A 52 -25.85 0.05 2.07
C PRO A 52 -24.83 -0.97 1.55
N ASP A 53 -24.58 -2.04 2.32
CA ASP A 53 -23.77 -3.15 1.83
C ASP A 53 -24.37 -3.69 0.51
N PRO A 54 -23.55 -3.86 -0.53
CA PRO A 54 -24.00 -4.36 -1.82
C PRO A 54 -24.37 -5.85 -1.73
N ASP A 55 -25.08 -6.33 -2.74
CA ASP A 55 -25.37 -7.76 -2.87
C ASP A 55 -24.10 -8.53 -3.27
N LEU A 56 -23.71 -9.48 -2.42
CA LEU A 56 -22.53 -10.32 -2.59
C LEU A 56 -22.94 -11.78 -2.72
N VAL A 57 -22.43 -12.44 -3.77
CA VAL A 57 -22.66 -13.87 -3.98
C VAL A 57 -21.55 -14.66 -3.31
N PHE A 58 -21.86 -15.43 -2.26
CA PHE A 58 -20.90 -16.30 -1.59
C PHE A 58 -20.98 -17.72 -2.14
N VAL A 59 -19.88 -18.22 -2.72
CA VAL A 59 -19.83 -19.54 -3.37
C VAL A 59 -19.56 -20.64 -2.35
N ARG A 60 -18.54 -20.46 -1.51
CA ARG A 60 -18.10 -21.38 -0.44
C ARG A 60 -17.14 -20.68 0.52
N GLY A 61 -16.77 -21.33 1.62
CA GLY A 61 -15.62 -20.89 2.40
C GLY A 61 -14.31 -20.98 1.59
N TYR A 62 -13.40 -20.03 1.81
CA TYR A 62 -12.22 -19.85 0.96
C TYR A 62 -11.15 -20.92 1.20
N ARG A 63 -10.59 -21.02 2.42
CA ARG A 63 -9.58 -22.04 2.76
C ARG A 63 -10.20 -23.37 3.19
N SER A 64 -11.38 -23.33 3.79
CA SER A 64 -12.17 -24.48 4.21
C SER A 64 -13.66 -24.12 4.26
N ALA A 65 -14.56 -25.09 4.38
CA ALA A 65 -16.01 -24.84 4.40
C ALA A 65 -16.43 -23.88 5.53
N ASP A 66 -15.80 -24.02 6.70
CA ASP A 66 -16.07 -23.25 7.92
C ASP A 66 -15.23 -21.96 8.05
N ASP A 67 -14.46 -21.60 7.02
CA ASP A 67 -13.66 -20.37 7.04
C ASP A 67 -14.56 -19.13 7.08
N ASP A 68 -14.25 -18.16 7.94
CA ASP A 68 -14.96 -16.87 8.00
C ASP A 68 -14.79 -16.07 6.71
N CYS A 69 -13.66 -16.27 6.01
CA CYS A 69 -13.45 -15.72 4.68
C CYS A 69 -14.12 -16.62 3.63
N LYS A 70 -14.93 -16.03 2.76
CA LYS A 70 -15.71 -16.71 1.72
C LYS A 70 -15.21 -16.34 0.33
N LEU A 71 -15.20 -17.32 -0.58
CA LEU A 71 -14.99 -17.08 -2.01
C LEU A 71 -16.22 -16.37 -2.58
N THR A 72 -16.00 -15.24 -3.24
CA THR A 72 -17.04 -14.37 -3.78
C THR A 72 -17.19 -14.56 -5.27
N GLY A 73 -18.42 -14.78 -5.70
CA GLY A 73 -18.79 -14.90 -7.10
C GLY A 73 -19.16 -13.56 -7.72
N GLU A 74 -19.56 -13.63 -8.99
CA GLU A 74 -19.99 -12.49 -9.78
C GLU A 74 -21.36 -11.96 -9.34
N SER A 75 -21.42 -10.65 -9.15
CA SER A 75 -22.62 -9.85 -8.94
C SER A 75 -22.44 -8.49 -9.64
N ALA A 76 -23.50 -7.68 -9.68
CA ALA A 76 -23.44 -6.33 -10.22
C ALA A 76 -22.39 -5.43 -9.51
N PHE A 77 -22.03 -5.75 -8.26
CA PHE A 77 -21.00 -5.03 -7.52
C PHE A 77 -19.60 -5.62 -7.71
N THR A 78 -19.48 -6.94 -7.84
CA THR A 78 -18.17 -7.62 -7.84
C THR A 78 -17.59 -7.84 -9.23
N VAL A 79 -18.35 -7.60 -10.30
CA VAL A 79 -17.91 -7.79 -11.69
C VAL A 79 -16.62 -7.04 -12.03
N GLU A 80 -16.41 -5.85 -11.47
CA GLU A 80 -15.21 -5.02 -11.71
C GLU A 80 -13.97 -5.49 -10.90
N PHE A 81 -14.16 -6.42 -9.96
CA PHE A 81 -13.10 -6.89 -9.05
C PHE A 81 -12.70 -8.35 -9.31
N LEU A 82 -13.45 -9.06 -10.14
CA LEU A 82 -13.16 -10.44 -10.51
C LEU A 82 -12.08 -10.49 -11.58
N ASP A 83 -11.16 -11.43 -11.40
CA ASP A 83 -9.98 -11.57 -12.24
C ASP A 83 -9.75 -13.05 -12.58
N ASP A 84 -9.27 -13.35 -13.79
CA ASP A 84 -9.01 -14.71 -14.28
C ASP A 84 -7.69 -15.31 -13.75
N ALA A 85 -6.86 -14.52 -13.10
CA ALA A 85 -5.66 -14.92 -12.36
C ALA A 85 -5.80 -14.81 -10.82
N ALA A 86 -6.89 -14.27 -10.27
CA ALA A 86 -7.08 -14.16 -8.82
C ALA A 86 -8.47 -14.58 -8.32
N ASP A 87 -8.53 -15.07 -7.08
CA ASP A 87 -9.77 -15.33 -6.36
C ASP A 87 -10.21 -14.06 -5.62
N LEU A 88 -11.47 -13.66 -5.79
CA LEU A 88 -12.07 -12.59 -4.99
C LEU A 88 -12.62 -13.18 -3.69
N VAL A 89 -12.08 -12.74 -2.56
CA VAL A 89 -12.37 -13.28 -1.23
C VAL A 89 -12.98 -12.19 -0.36
N THR A 90 -14.14 -12.48 0.21
CA THR A 90 -14.78 -11.59 1.18
C THR A 90 -14.61 -12.12 2.59
N CYS A 91 -14.14 -11.28 3.50
CA CYS A 91 -14.14 -11.55 4.93
C CYS A 91 -15.00 -10.49 5.64
N SER A 92 -15.55 -10.81 6.81
CA SER A 92 -16.15 -9.77 7.65
C SER A 92 -15.12 -8.72 8.04
N THR A 93 -15.50 -7.44 7.94
CA THR A 93 -14.65 -6.31 8.28
C THR A 93 -14.11 -6.45 9.71
N GLY A 94 -12.78 -6.37 9.86
CA GLY A 94 -12.11 -6.48 11.16
C GLY A 94 -11.99 -7.90 11.73
N SER A 95 -12.35 -8.94 10.97
CA SER A 95 -12.19 -10.34 11.42
C SER A 95 -10.71 -10.74 11.54
N ALA A 96 -10.41 -11.60 12.52
CA ALA A 96 -9.07 -12.19 12.67
C ALA A 96 -8.69 -13.09 11.47
N ALA A 97 -9.69 -13.69 10.81
CA ALA A 97 -9.51 -14.46 9.59
C ALA A 97 -8.98 -13.60 8.44
N ALA A 98 -9.47 -12.35 8.30
CA ALA A 98 -8.95 -11.41 7.30
C ALA A 98 -7.48 -11.06 7.55
N ALA A 99 -7.10 -10.79 8.81
CA ALA A 99 -5.71 -10.53 9.17
C ALA A 99 -4.81 -11.74 8.85
N THR A 100 -5.29 -12.95 9.13
CA THR A 100 -4.58 -14.19 8.83
C THR A 100 -4.44 -14.40 7.32
N LEU A 101 -5.51 -14.19 6.55
CA LEU A 101 -5.52 -14.28 5.09
C LEU A 101 -4.43 -13.40 4.48
N VAL A 102 -4.35 -12.13 4.87
CA VAL A 102 -3.34 -11.19 4.36
C VAL A 102 -1.93 -11.57 4.80
N SER A 103 -1.76 -12.20 5.96
CA SER A 103 -0.44 -12.63 6.44
C SER A 103 0.08 -13.91 5.75
N GLU A 104 -0.81 -14.82 5.38
CA GLU A 104 -0.46 -16.13 4.80
C GLU A 104 -0.44 -16.11 3.28
N THR A 105 -1.15 -15.16 2.66
CA THR A 105 -1.32 -15.08 1.21
C THR A 105 -0.84 -13.74 0.66
N SER A 106 -0.76 -13.63 -0.66
CA SER A 106 -0.48 -12.36 -1.35
C SER A 106 -1.76 -11.55 -1.56
N ALA A 107 -2.70 -11.60 -0.62
CA ALA A 107 -3.99 -10.91 -0.71
C ALA A 107 -3.81 -9.39 -0.72
N SER A 108 -4.46 -8.72 -1.67
CA SER A 108 -4.57 -7.26 -1.73
C SER A 108 -6.00 -6.83 -1.40
N LEU A 109 -6.18 -5.80 -0.57
CA LEU A 109 -7.50 -5.20 -0.36
C LEU A 109 -7.94 -4.55 -1.66
N VAL A 110 -9.16 -4.84 -2.11
CA VAL A 110 -9.74 -4.25 -3.32
C VAL A 110 -10.76 -3.18 -2.95
N THR A 111 -11.67 -3.54 -2.04
CA THR A 111 -12.70 -2.63 -1.54
C THR A 111 -13.16 -3.03 -0.15
N GLN A 112 -13.88 -2.14 0.51
CA GLN A 112 -14.43 -2.33 1.84
C GLN A 112 -15.82 -1.73 1.92
N THR A 113 -16.73 -2.45 2.54
CA THR A 113 -18.09 -2.05 2.86
C THR A 113 -18.23 -1.99 4.39
N ASN A 114 -19.43 -1.74 4.90
CA ASN A 114 -19.64 -1.67 6.35
C ASN A 114 -19.39 -3.04 6.99
N SER A 115 -20.01 -4.09 6.43
CA SER A 115 -19.88 -5.44 6.99
C SER A 115 -18.72 -6.26 6.42
N TYR A 116 -18.21 -5.90 5.24
CA TYR A 116 -17.31 -6.78 4.48
C TYR A 116 -16.05 -6.08 3.98
N THR A 117 -14.95 -6.81 3.92
CA THR A 117 -13.73 -6.41 3.22
C THR A 117 -13.42 -7.43 2.15
N LEU A 118 -13.22 -6.96 0.91
CA LEU A 118 -12.95 -7.78 -0.25
C LEU A 118 -11.46 -7.73 -0.57
N TYR A 119 -10.89 -8.90 -0.80
CA TYR A 119 -9.50 -9.11 -1.12
C TYR A 119 -9.36 -9.84 -2.45
N SER A 120 -8.40 -9.44 -3.28
CA SER A 120 -7.95 -10.21 -4.44
C SER A 120 -6.77 -11.08 -4.02
N VAL A 121 -6.87 -12.39 -4.22
CA VAL A 121 -5.83 -13.36 -3.86
C VAL A 121 -5.33 -14.05 -5.12
N PRO A 122 -4.10 -13.75 -5.59
CA PRO A 122 -3.56 -14.37 -6.80
C PRO A 122 -3.50 -15.90 -6.70
N ARG A 123 -3.99 -16.58 -7.74
CA ARG A 123 -3.84 -18.03 -7.91
C ARG A 123 -2.39 -18.33 -8.30
N ARG A 124 -1.78 -19.32 -7.66
CA ARG A 124 -0.39 -19.75 -7.92
C ARG A 124 -0.35 -21.06 -8.69
#